data_AF-A0A7W8QAW1-F1
#
_entry.id   AF-A0A7W8QAW1-F1
#
_cell.length_a   1.000
_cell.length_b   1.000
_cell.length_c   1.000
_cell.angle_alpha   90.00
_cell.angle_beta   90.00
_cell.angle_gamma   90.00
#
_symmetry.space_group_name_H-M   'P 1'
#
loop_
_entity.id
_entity.type
_entity.pdbx_description
1 polymer ?
#
loop_
_entity_poly.entity_id
_entity_poly.type
_entity_poly.pdbx_seq_one_letter_code
_entity_poly.pdbx_strand_id
1 'polypeptide(L)'
;MRRGRTPDKPAILVEKSDQQWENLFNPPKTWYGTRAFVAAGIALTGPFGIVTFGPATLAYIYAWRRETLSRRQIGFVVAYVAGVAGQVYAVATNASPPLDFGAPPFAWRYGTRMIRELFCGLLPSPESIPLVGGLILAIVLVFVVARSRAALACLLLAPMASVIWLLGAARSNPYSEHMMWCGFGARYIYPALLFSFWAALLSFITSTAKLSRVLAGAFVAVTLLASATRFLASEWPMWSITSNATGHALKVAPNWTVQIPDRP
;
A
#
# COMPACT_ATOMS: atom_id res chain seq x y z
N MET A 1 -53.66 -2.31 -17.92
CA MET A 1 -52.36 -1.75 -17.51
C MET A 1 -51.45 -2.88 -17.04
N ARG A 2 -50.41 -3.21 -17.82
CA ARG A 2 -49.41 -4.25 -17.48
C ARG A 2 -48.42 -3.67 -16.47
N ARG A 3 -48.27 -4.31 -15.30
CA ARG A 3 -47.19 -4.02 -14.34
C ARG A 3 -45.88 -4.58 -14.92
N GLY A 4 -44.91 -3.70 -15.18
CA GLY A 4 -43.56 -4.08 -15.60
C GLY A 4 -42.82 -4.77 -14.45
N ARG A 5 -42.29 -5.97 -14.71
CA ARG A 5 -41.23 -6.58 -13.90
C ARG A 5 -39.95 -5.76 -14.08
N THR A 6 -39.46 -5.19 -12.99
CA THR A 6 -38.05 -4.80 -12.89
C THR A 6 -37.18 -6.06 -12.98
N PRO A 7 -36.05 -6.04 -13.69
CA PRO A 7 -35.16 -7.20 -13.76
C PRO A 7 -34.49 -7.42 -12.40
N ASP A 8 -34.55 -8.65 -11.91
CA ASP A 8 -33.81 -9.12 -10.75
C ASP A 8 -32.32 -8.88 -10.99
N LYS A 9 -31.69 -8.05 -10.15
CA LYS A 9 -30.24 -8.01 -10.05
C LYS A 9 -29.76 -9.40 -9.61
N PRO A 10 -28.64 -9.91 -10.15
CA PRO A 10 -28.17 -11.25 -9.81
C PRO A 10 -27.74 -11.31 -8.34
N ALA A 11 -28.58 -11.94 -7.51
CA ALA A 11 -28.34 -12.18 -6.08
C ALA A 11 -27.01 -12.91 -5.78
N ILE A 12 -26.45 -13.58 -6.80
CA ILE A 12 -25.23 -14.39 -6.72
C ILE A 12 -23.97 -13.56 -6.45
N LEU A 13 -23.93 -12.27 -6.82
CA LEU A 13 -22.75 -11.42 -6.60
C LEU A 13 -22.73 -10.76 -5.22
N VAL A 14 -23.89 -10.55 -4.60
CA VAL A 14 -24.00 -9.97 -3.25
C VAL A 14 -23.66 -11.02 -2.19
N GLU A 15 -24.12 -12.25 -2.39
CA GLU A 15 -23.90 -13.36 -1.44
C GLU A 15 -22.42 -13.73 -1.28
N LYS A 16 -21.63 -13.65 -2.35
CA LYS A 16 -20.17 -13.93 -2.30
C LYS A 16 -19.36 -12.85 -1.60
N SER A 17 -19.73 -11.56 -1.72
CA SER A 17 -19.03 -10.49 -1.01
C SER A 17 -19.29 -10.57 0.49
N ASP A 18 -20.53 -10.88 0.87
CA ASP A 18 -20.91 -11.02 2.27
C ASP A 18 -20.21 -12.21 2.92
N GLN A 19 -20.06 -13.32 2.20
CA GLN A 19 -19.31 -14.49 2.67
C GLN A 19 -17.82 -14.23 2.92
N GLN A 20 -17.17 -13.38 2.13
CA GLN A 20 -15.75 -13.07 2.34
C GLN A 20 -15.53 -12.25 3.60
N TRP A 21 -16.40 -11.26 3.83
CA TRP A 21 -16.37 -10.46 5.06
C TRP A 21 -16.75 -11.31 6.28
N GLU A 22 -17.81 -12.10 6.20
CA GLU A 22 -18.20 -13.02 7.27
C GLU A 22 -17.11 -14.03 7.61
N ASN A 23 -16.35 -14.53 6.64
CA ASN A 23 -15.22 -15.43 6.91
C ASN A 23 -14.05 -14.73 7.64
N LEU A 24 -13.90 -13.42 7.47
CA LEU A 24 -12.90 -12.62 8.18
C LEU A 24 -13.35 -12.32 9.62
N PHE A 25 -14.64 -12.05 9.81
CA PHE A 25 -15.22 -11.65 11.10
C PHE A 25 -15.67 -12.83 11.97
N ASN A 26 -16.14 -13.92 11.36
CA ASN A 26 -16.57 -15.16 11.97
C ASN A 26 -15.84 -16.34 11.32
N PRO A 27 -14.52 -16.48 11.57
CA PRO A 27 -13.75 -17.53 10.93
C PRO A 27 -14.30 -18.90 11.35
N PRO A 28 -14.60 -19.80 10.39
CA PRO A 28 -15.07 -21.15 10.67
C PRO A 28 -14.10 -21.88 11.61
N LYS A 29 -14.65 -22.71 12.51
CA LYS A 29 -13.88 -23.38 13.57
C LYS A 29 -12.83 -24.36 13.01
N THR A 30 -13.03 -24.86 11.81
CA THR A 30 -12.17 -25.81 11.11
C THR A 30 -11.08 -25.09 10.33
N TRP A 31 -9.87 -25.67 10.27
CA TRP A 31 -8.72 -25.17 9.49
C TRP A 31 -8.15 -23.82 9.94
N TYR A 32 -8.49 -23.35 11.14
CA TYR A 32 -8.04 -22.07 11.67
C TYR A 32 -6.50 -21.94 11.72
N GLY A 33 -5.81 -22.99 12.20
CA GLY A 33 -4.33 -23.02 12.21
C GLY A 33 -3.74 -22.92 10.81
N THR A 34 -4.25 -23.72 9.86
CA THR A 34 -3.83 -23.68 8.45
C THR A 34 -4.05 -22.30 7.83
N ARG A 35 -5.17 -21.63 8.11
CA ARG A 35 -5.44 -20.27 7.62
C ARG A 35 -4.48 -19.24 8.21
N ALA A 36 -4.16 -19.34 9.51
CA ALA A 36 -3.16 -18.47 10.13
C ALA A 36 -1.77 -18.69 9.52
N PHE A 37 -1.38 -19.95 9.27
CA PHE A 37 -0.13 -20.28 8.58
C PHE A 37 -0.11 -19.79 7.13
N VAL A 38 -1.20 -19.96 6.38
CA VAL A 38 -1.32 -19.46 5.01
C VAL A 38 -1.28 -17.94 4.98
N ALA A 39 -1.97 -17.25 5.89
CA ALA A 39 -1.91 -15.81 6.01
C ALA A 39 -0.50 -15.32 6.38
N ALA A 40 0.19 -15.99 7.30
CA ALA A 40 1.58 -15.70 7.62
C ALA A 40 2.53 -15.98 6.44
N GLY A 41 2.31 -17.08 5.71
CA GLY A 41 3.06 -17.42 4.50
C GLY A 41 2.86 -16.38 3.40
N ILE A 42 1.62 -15.96 3.14
CA ILE A 42 1.29 -14.89 2.19
C ILE A 42 1.89 -13.56 2.67
N ALA A 43 1.83 -13.28 3.97
CA ALA A 43 2.48 -12.12 4.59
C ALA A 43 3.99 -12.10 4.31
N LEU A 44 4.61 -13.28 4.20
CA LEU A 44 6.02 -13.47 3.91
C LEU A 44 6.35 -13.49 2.39
N THR A 45 5.36 -13.64 1.51
CA THR A 45 5.59 -13.63 0.05
C THR A 45 5.46 -12.20 -0.51
N GLY A 46 6.47 -11.37 -0.26
CA GLY A 46 6.63 -10.05 -0.88
C GLY A 46 5.74 -8.92 -0.33
N PRO A 47 5.73 -7.74 -0.97
CA PRO A 47 5.05 -6.53 -0.47
C PRO A 47 3.52 -6.67 -0.39
N PHE A 48 2.95 -7.68 -1.07
CA PHE A 48 1.51 -7.95 -1.10
C PHE A 48 0.98 -8.48 0.24
N GLY A 49 1.82 -9.19 0.98
CA GLY A 49 1.53 -9.63 2.33
C GLY A 49 1.32 -8.46 3.31
N ILE A 50 1.96 -7.33 3.04
CA ILE A 50 1.82 -6.10 3.80
C ILE A 50 0.55 -5.34 3.34
N VAL A 51 0.22 -5.38 2.05
CA VAL A 51 -1.00 -4.76 1.46
C VAL A 51 -2.29 -5.24 2.11
N THR A 52 -2.37 -6.51 2.53
CA THR A 52 -3.55 -7.05 3.23
C THR A 52 -3.75 -6.54 4.66
N PHE A 53 -2.80 -5.74 5.20
CA PHE A 53 -2.84 -5.29 6.60
C PHE A 53 -3.90 -4.21 6.82
N GLY A 54 -4.13 -3.35 5.81
CA GLY A 54 -5.19 -2.33 5.85
C GLY A 54 -6.58 -2.95 6.08
N PRO A 55 -7.06 -3.85 5.21
CA PRO A 55 -8.33 -4.56 5.41
C PRO A 55 -8.40 -5.33 6.74
N ALA A 56 -7.32 -6.02 7.14
CA ALA A 56 -7.28 -6.75 8.41
C ALA A 56 -7.40 -5.82 9.63
N THR A 57 -6.81 -4.62 9.54
CA THR A 57 -6.89 -3.58 10.59
C THR A 57 -8.30 -3.00 10.68
N LEU A 58 -8.93 -2.70 9.53
CA LEU A 58 -10.34 -2.28 9.50
C LEU A 58 -11.25 -3.33 10.12
N ALA A 59 -11.01 -4.59 9.79
CA ALA A 59 -11.77 -5.70 10.33
C ALA A 59 -11.58 -5.83 11.85
N TYR A 60 -10.35 -5.73 12.34
CA TYR A 60 -10.05 -5.73 13.77
C TYR A 60 -10.82 -4.66 14.54
N ILE A 61 -10.83 -3.42 14.03
CA ILE A 61 -11.53 -2.29 14.69
C ILE A 61 -13.04 -2.47 14.68
N TYR A 62 -13.59 -2.92 13.54
CA TYR A 62 -15.01 -3.16 13.41
C TYR A 62 -15.47 -4.23 14.41
N ALA A 63 -14.72 -5.33 14.50
CA ALA A 63 -14.98 -6.40 15.45
C ALA A 63 -14.83 -5.92 16.90
N TRP A 64 -13.74 -5.23 17.24
CA TRP A 64 -13.50 -4.66 18.58
C TRP A 64 -14.61 -3.71 19.04
N ARG A 65 -15.20 -2.93 18.12
CA ARG A 65 -16.27 -1.97 18.45
C ARG A 65 -17.64 -2.61 18.64
N ARG A 66 -17.85 -3.82 18.10
CA ARG A 66 -19.12 -4.53 18.25
C ARG A 66 -19.09 -5.54 19.40
N GLU A 67 -17.96 -6.22 19.63
CA GLU A 67 -17.77 -7.21 20.71
C GLU A 67 -16.29 -7.36 21.11
N THR A 68 -16.01 -8.05 22.22
CA THR A 68 -14.64 -8.47 22.57
C THR A 68 -14.15 -9.53 21.58
N LEU A 69 -12.96 -9.33 21.02
CA LEU A 69 -12.37 -10.27 20.07
C LEU A 69 -12.16 -11.64 20.73
N SER A 70 -12.52 -12.68 20.00
CA SER A 70 -12.22 -14.05 20.42
C SER A 70 -10.70 -14.28 20.46
N ARG A 71 -10.23 -15.16 21.35
CA ARG A 71 -8.82 -15.60 21.41
C ARG A 71 -8.26 -16.05 20.05
N ARG A 72 -9.14 -16.56 19.18
CA ARG A 72 -8.80 -16.97 17.82
C ARG A 72 -8.49 -15.74 16.96
N GLN A 73 -9.40 -14.78 16.85
CA GLN A 73 -9.12 -13.55 16.09
C GLN A 73 -7.83 -12.86 16.56
N ILE A 74 -7.58 -12.84 17.87
CA ILE A 74 -6.32 -12.32 18.43
C ILE A 74 -5.12 -13.12 17.91
N GLY A 75 -5.15 -14.46 17.97
CA GLY A 75 -4.08 -15.30 17.44
C GLY A 75 -3.80 -15.09 15.94
N PHE A 76 -4.83 -14.83 15.15
CA PHE A 76 -4.69 -14.59 13.70
C PHE A 76 -3.97 -13.27 13.46
N VAL A 77 -4.40 -12.22 14.17
CA VAL A 77 -3.77 -10.91 14.13
C VAL A 77 -2.31 -10.99 14.56
N VAL A 78 -2.01 -11.70 15.65
CA VAL A 78 -0.63 -11.88 16.12
C VAL A 78 0.23 -12.60 15.08
N ALA A 79 -0.25 -13.71 14.51
CA ALA A 79 0.49 -14.45 13.48
C ALA A 79 0.76 -13.59 12.23
N TYR A 80 -0.23 -12.79 11.84
CA TYR A 80 -0.13 -11.89 10.71
C TYR A 80 0.86 -10.73 10.97
N VAL A 81 0.78 -10.09 12.15
CA VAL A 81 1.74 -9.06 12.59
C VAL A 81 3.16 -9.62 12.64
N ALA A 82 3.34 -10.85 13.13
CA ALA A 82 4.64 -11.53 13.16
C ALA A 82 5.20 -11.76 11.75
N GLY A 83 4.38 -12.16 10.78
CA GLY A 83 4.79 -12.30 9.38
C GLY A 83 5.26 -10.98 8.76
N VAL A 84 4.52 -9.90 9.01
CA VAL A 84 4.91 -8.53 8.60
C VAL A 84 6.22 -8.10 9.25
N ALA A 85 6.38 -8.32 10.56
CA ALA A 85 7.63 -8.02 11.27
C ALA A 85 8.80 -8.84 10.71
N GLY A 86 8.57 -10.11 10.35
CA GLY A 86 9.54 -10.97 9.69
C GLY A 86 9.98 -10.43 8.32
N GLN A 87 9.05 -9.90 7.52
CA GLN A 87 9.39 -9.20 6.27
C GLN A 87 10.24 -7.95 6.53
N VAL A 88 9.83 -7.09 7.48
CA VAL A 88 10.60 -5.88 7.83
C VAL A 88 12.02 -6.26 8.25
N TYR A 89 12.16 -7.29 9.08
CA TYR A 89 13.45 -7.80 9.53
C TYR A 89 14.28 -8.39 8.38
N ALA A 90 13.70 -9.25 7.55
CA ALA A 90 14.38 -9.83 6.39
C ALA A 90 14.81 -8.75 5.40
N VAL A 91 14.03 -7.68 5.27
CA VAL A 91 14.39 -6.55 4.42
C VAL A 91 15.57 -5.77 5.01
N ALA A 92 15.53 -5.48 6.31
CA ALA A 92 16.56 -4.74 7.04
C ALA A 92 17.92 -5.49 7.09
N THR A 93 17.90 -6.82 7.17
CA THR A 93 19.11 -7.64 7.33
C THR A 93 19.79 -8.05 6.02
N ASN A 94 19.06 -8.08 4.92
CA ASN A 94 19.63 -8.43 3.61
C ASN A 94 20.20 -7.17 2.93
N ALA A 95 21.54 -7.07 2.96
CA ALA A 95 22.47 -6.31 2.09
C ALA A 95 21.90 -5.06 1.40
N SER A 96 21.25 -4.18 2.17
CA SER A 96 20.97 -2.82 1.72
C SER A 96 22.13 -1.95 2.24
N PRO A 97 22.60 -0.94 1.49
CA PRO A 97 23.56 0.01 2.05
C PRO A 97 22.99 0.56 3.36
N PRO A 98 23.81 0.74 4.42
CA PRO A 98 23.34 1.37 5.64
C PRO A 98 22.71 2.72 5.26
N LEU A 99 21.45 2.90 5.63
CA LEU A 99 20.83 4.22 5.55
C LEU A 99 21.52 5.08 6.60
N ASP A 100 22.18 6.16 6.21
CA ASP A 100 22.68 7.20 7.12
C ASP A 100 21.51 8.06 7.67
N PHE A 101 20.50 7.38 8.21
CA PHE A 101 19.23 7.94 8.67
C PHE A 101 19.41 8.52 10.08
N GLY A 102 19.97 9.72 10.16
CA GLY A 102 20.17 10.41 11.44
C GLY A 102 21.25 11.48 11.42
N ALA A 103 22.20 11.39 10.48
CA ALA A 103 23.18 12.44 10.25
C ALA A 103 22.60 13.54 9.34
N PRO A 104 22.69 14.83 9.71
CA PRO A 104 22.56 15.90 8.74
C PRO A 104 23.66 15.73 7.67
N PRO A 105 23.39 15.89 6.36
CA PRO A 105 22.16 16.39 5.71
C PRO A 105 21.16 15.29 5.29
N PHE A 106 21.43 14.03 5.58
CA PHE A 106 20.69 12.89 5.05
C PHE A 106 19.27 12.78 5.60
N ALA A 107 19.03 13.08 6.88
CA ALA A 107 17.69 13.08 7.45
C ALA A 107 16.73 14.05 6.74
N TRP A 108 17.19 15.26 6.43
CA TRP A 108 16.43 16.25 5.65
C TRP A 108 16.19 15.76 4.22
N ARG A 109 17.22 15.21 3.57
CA ARG A 109 17.12 14.66 2.22
C ARG A 109 16.11 13.52 2.11
N TYR A 110 16.10 12.59 3.07
CA TYR A 110 15.11 11.51 3.09
C TYR A 110 13.70 12.01 3.42
N GLY A 111 13.56 12.94 4.36
CA GLY A 111 12.26 13.53 4.70
C GLY A 111 11.63 14.27 3.50
N THR A 112 12.40 15.11 2.83
CA THR A 112 11.95 15.84 1.62
C THR A 112 11.62 14.89 0.47
N ARG A 113 12.45 13.86 0.24
CA ARG A 113 12.19 12.81 -0.75
C ARG A 113 10.90 12.04 -0.46
N MET A 114 10.67 11.63 0.80
CA MET A 114 9.45 10.96 1.22
C MET A 114 8.21 11.81 0.96
N ILE A 115 8.26 13.09 1.34
CA ILE A 115 7.13 14.00 1.11
C ILE A 115 6.85 14.17 -0.39
N ARG A 116 7.91 14.30 -1.20
CA ARG A 116 7.79 14.43 -2.65
C ARG A 116 7.16 13.19 -3.28
N GLU A 117 7.62 12.00 -2.91
CA GLU A 117 7.15 10.74 -3.49
C GLU A 117 5.76 10.34 -3.02
N LEU A 118 5.46 10.50 -1.73
CA LEU A 118 4.18 10.07 -1.15
C LEU A 118 3.06 11.12 -1.27
N PHE A 119 3.37 12.40 -1.32
CA PHE A 119 2.35 13.45 -1.27
C PHE A 119 2.39 14.41 -2.47
N CYS A 120 3.55 14.95 -2.86
CA CYS A 120 3.60 15.72 -4.12
C CYS A 120 3.25 14.84 -5.31
N GLY A 121 3.59 13.54 -5.24
CA GLY A 121 3.20 12.55 -6.23
C GLY A 121 1.68 12.41 -6.44
N LEU A 122 0.85 12.83 -5.48
CA LEU A 122 -0.60 12.78 -5.59
C LEU A 122 -1.20 13.97 -6.34
N LEU A 123 -0.41 15.00 -6.60
CA LEU A 123 -0.89 16.25 -7.17
C LEU A 123 -0.60 16.31 -8.69
N PRO A 124 -1.39 17.10 -9.46
CA PRO A 124 -1.15 17.29 -10.89
C PRO A 124 0.21 17.92 -11.15
N SER A 125 0.99 17.43 -12.12
CA SER A 125 2.32 17.94 -12.43
C SER A 125 3.30 17.89 -11.23
N PRO A 126 3.59 16.69 -10.71
CA PRO A 126 4.34 16.48 -9.47
C PRO A 126 5.77 17.06 -9.50
N GLU A 127 6.38 17.18 -10.68
CA GLU A 127 7.73 17.71 -10.86
C GLU A 127 7.81 19.22 -10.65
N SER A 128 6.74 19.94 -11.02
CA SER A 128 6.63 21.40 -10.88
C SER A 128 6.09 21.85 -9.52
N ILE A 129 5.63 20.91 -8.68
CA ILE A 129 4.99 21.26 -7.42
C ILE A 129 6.02 21.54 -6.33
N PRO A 130 5.91 22.70 -5.64
CA PRO A 130 6.75 22.98 -4.49
C PRO A 130 6.46 21.98 -3.37
N LEU A 131 7.49 21.63 -2.59
CA LEU A 131 7.38 20.70 -1.46
C LEU A 131 6.24 21.04 -0.49
N VAL A 132 5.91 22.34 -0.39
CA VAL A 132 4.79 22.87 0.39
C VAL A 132 3.46 22.17 0.05
N GLY A 133 3.19 21.86 -1.23
CA GLY A 133 1.97 21.15 -1.63
C GLY A 133 1.88 19.76 -1.02
N GLY A 134 2.98 19.00 -1.03
CA GLY A 134 3.06 17.71 -0.37
C GLY A 134 2.96 17.80 1.15
N LEU A 135 3.59 18.81 1.76
CA LEU A 135 3.49 19.06 3.20
C LEU A 135 2.06 19.34 3.65
N ILE A 136 1.28 20.09 2.87
CA ILE A 136 -0.14 20.35 3.17
C ILE A 136 -0.91 19.03 3.24
N LEU A 137 -0.73 18.14 2.26
CA LEU A 137 -1.38 16.82 2.25
C LEU A 137 -0.93 15.92 3.42
N ALA A 138 0.36 15.94 3.77
CA ALA A 138 0.88 15.20 4.90
C ALA A 138 0.27 15.70 6.23
N ILE A 139 0.18 17.03 6.42
CA ILE A 139 -0.44 17.65 7.59
C ILE A 139 -1.93 17.29 7.66
N VAL A 140 -2.64 17.31 6.52
CA VAL A 140 -4.05 16.89 6.45
C VAL A 140 -4.20 15.44 6.90
N LEU A 141 -3.35 14.53 6.42
CA LEU A 141 -3.39 13.12 6.82
C LEU A 141 -3.17 12.96 8.33
N VAL A 142 -2.15 13.62 8.90
CA VAL A 142 -1.88 13.60 10.34
C VAL A 142 -3.06 14.16 11.13
N PHE A 143 -3.64 15.27 10.68
CA PHE A 143 -4.77 15.92 11.32
C PHE A 143 -6.02 15.03 11.37
N VAL A 144 -6.37 14.37 10.25
CA VAL A 144 -7.55 13.49 10.22
C VAL A 144 -7.34 12.22 11.04
N VAL A 145 -6.12 11.68 11.03
CA VAL A 145 -5.73 10.51 11.84
C VAL A 145 -5.79 10.82 13.33
N ALA A 146 -5.24 11.95 13.77
CA ALA A 146 -5.25 12.36 15.18
C ALA A 146 -6.68 12.58 15.72
N ARG A 147 -7.63 12.97 14.86
CA ARG A 147 -9.05 13.17 15.22
C ARG A 147 -9.94 11.97 14.92
N SER A 148 -9.35 10.84 14.53
CA SER A 148 -10.07 9.59 14.30
C SER A 148 -10.37 8.91 15.64
N ARG A 149 -11.58 8.39 15.82
CA ARG A 149 -11.86 7.48 16.96
C ARG A 149 -11.12 6.15 16.83
N ALA A 150 -10.50 5.89 15.69
CA ALA A 150 -9.61 4.76 15.46
C ALA A 150 -8.14 5.20 15.39
N ALA A 151 -7.78 6.32 16.05
CA ALA A 151 -6.44 6.88 16.04
C ALA A 151 -5.36 5.83 16.32
N LEU A 152 -5.57 4.89 17.25
CA LEU A 152 -4.60 3.84 17.56
C LEU A 152 -4.33 2.90 16.37
N ALA A 153 -5.36 2.56 15.60
CA ALA A 153 -5.19 1.73 14.40
C ALA A 153 -4.61 2.55 13.23
N CYS A 154 -5.01 3.81 13.09
CA CYS A 154 -4.36 4.72 12.15
C CYS A 154 -2.89 4.98 12.51
N LEU A 155 -2.53 4.98 13.79
CA LEU A 155 -1.18 5.06 14.34
C LEU A 155 -0.36 3.80 14.07
N LEU A 156 -0.98 2.66 13.73
CA LEU A 156 -0.26 1.50 13.20
C LEU A 156 -0.04 1.64 11.70
N LEU A 157 -1.04 2.12 10.96
CA LEU A 157 -0.99 2.23 9.50
C LEU A 157 -0.01 3.31 9.02
N ALA A 158 -0.03 4.51 9.60
CA ALA A 158 0.76 5.64 9.11
C ALA A 158 2.27 5.48 9.32
N PRO A 159 2.77 5.05 10.50
CA PRO A 159 4.19 4.72 10.66
C PRO A 159 4.61 3.52 9.82
N MET A 160 3.71 2.54 9.62
CA MET A 160 3.99 1.42 8.72
C MET A 160 4.22 1.89 7.28
N ALA A 161 3.44 2.88 6.81
CA ALA A 161 3.68 3.52 5.51
C ALA A 161 5.10 4.08 5.42
N SER A 162 5.53 4.82 6.44
CA SER A 162 6.89 5.39 6.51
C SER A 162 7.96 4.30 6.54
N VAL A 163 7.77 3.24 7.32
CA VAL A 163 8.72 2.11 7.40
C VAL A 163 8.85 1.42 6.06
N ILE A 164 7.74 1.09 5.38
CA ILE A 164 7.77 0.48 4.04
C ILE A 164 8.49 1.38 3.05
N TRP A 165 8.20 2.68 3.07
CA TRP A 165 8.85 3.63 2.18
C TRP A 165 10.36 3.69 2.44
N LEU A 166 10.77 3.77 3.71
CA LEU A 166 12.18 3.78 4.11
C LEU A 166 12.91 2.50 3.66
N LEU A 167 12.27 1.35 3.82
CA LEU A 167 12.79 0.08 3.32
C LEU A 167 12.97 0.11 1.81
N GLY A 168 12.00 0.69 1.08
CA GLY A 168 12.11 0.91 -0.36
C GLY A 168 13.26 1.83 -0.75
N ALA A 169 13.43 2.94 -0.03
CA ALA A 169 14.51 3.89 -0.26
C ALA A 169 15.88 3.24 -0.04
N ALA A 170 16.03 2.43 1.03
CA ALA A 170 17.24 1.66 1.31
C ALA A 170 17.57 0.66 0.20
N ARG A 171 16.55 -0.03 -0.31
CA ARG A 171 16.70 -1.12 -1.28
C ARG A 171 16.90 -0.66 -2.72
N SER A 172 16.25 0.42 -3.11
CA SER A 172 16.20 0.84 -4.52
C SER A 172 17.40 1.67 -4.94
N ASN A 173 17.84 2.61 -4.08
CA ASN A 173 19.12 3.32 -4.09
C ASN A 173 19.01 4.51 -3.10
N PRO A 174 19.80 4.56 -2.01
CA PRO A 174 19.76 5.66 -1.04
C PRO A 174 20.14 7.02 -1.65
N TYR A 175 20.96 7.02 -2.71
CA TYR A 175 21.47 8.22 -3.36
C TYR A 175 20.62 8.69 -4.55
N SER A 176 19.65 7.89 -5.00
CA SER A 176 18.70 8.31 -6.05
C SER A 176 17.83 9.46 -5.55
N GLU A 177 17.51 10.41 -6.43
CA GLU A 177 16.62 11.54 -6.12
C GLU A 177 15.15 11.12 -6.04
N HIS A 178 14.78 9.99 -6.65
CA HIS A 178 13.42 9.48 -6.63
C HIS A 178 13.35 7.95 -6.75
N MET A 179 12.35 7.33 -6.13
CA MET A 179 11.88 5.99 -6.46
C MET A 179 10.90 6.09 -7.64
N MET A 180 11.09 5.25 -8.65
CA MET A 180 10.17 5.18 -9.79
C MET A 180 8.86 4.48 -9.40
N TRP A 181 7.76 4.95 -9.97
CA TRP A 181 6.44 4.33 -9.84
C TRP A 181 6.29 3.04 -10.67
N CYS A 182 7.33 2.65 -11.41
CA CYS A 182 7.42 1.39 -12.13
C CYS A 182 8.60 0.54 -11.62
N GLY A 183 8.60 -0.75 -11.98
CA GLY A 183 9.70 -1.67 -11.66
C GLY A 183 9.89 -1.91 -10.16
N PHE A 184 11.14 -1.79 -9.69
CA PHE A 184 11.53 -2.19 -8.33
C PHE A 184 11.08 -1.19 -7.25
N GLY A 185 11.14 0.13 -7.52
CA GLY A 185 10.75 1.18 -6.56
C GLY A 185 9.24 1.19 -6.26
N ALA A 186 8.44 0.86 -7.28
CA ALA A 186 6.98 0.79 -7.21
C ALA A 186 6.47 -0.14 -6.09
N ARG A 187 7.19 -1.23 -5.84
CA ARG A 187 6.89 -2.23 -4.82
C ARG A 187 6.85 -1.68 -3.39
N TYR A 188 7.42 -0.50 -3.17
CA TYR A 188 7.49 0.14 -1.86
C TYR A 188 6.72 1.46 -1.80
N ILE A 189 6.60 2.19 -2.92
CA ILE A 189 5.74 3.38 -3.01
C ILE A 189 4.26 2.99 -2.90
N TYR A 190 3.80 1.98 -3.65
CA TYR A 190 2.38 1.61 -3.67
C TYR A 190 1.86 1.16 -2.32
N PRO A 191 2.53 0.25 -1.57
CA PRO A 191 2.00 -0.15 -0.29
C PRO A 191 2.00 1.03 0.68
N ALA A 192 3.05 1.86 0.74
CA ALA A 192 3.08 3.05 1.60
C ALA A 192 1.87 3.97 1.36
N LEU A 193 1.58 4.30 0.11
CA LEU A 193 0.39 5.07 -0.26
C LEU A 193 -0.92 4.37 0.08
N LEU A 194 -0.97 3.04 -0.07
CA LEU A 194 -2.12 2.26 0.30
C LEU A 194 -2.39 2.31 1.82
N PHE A 195 -1.36 2.31 2.66
CA PHE A 195 -1.53 2.54 4.11
C PHE A 195 -2.03 3.94 4.42
N SER A 196 -1.52 4.97 3.75
CA SER A 196 -2.03 6.34 3.87
C SER A 196 -3.50 6.42 3.45
N PHE A 197 -3.87 5.74 2.36
CA PHE A 197 -5.25 5.60 1.90
C PHE A 197 -6.13 4.92 2.94
N TRP A 198 -5.71 3.77 3.48
CA TRP A 198 -6.47 3.06 4.52
C TRP A 198 -6.63 3.88 5.79
N ALA A 199 -5.59 4.61 6.21
CA ALA A 199 -5.65 5.51 7.37
C ALA A 199 -6.62 6.67 7.12
N ALA A 200 -6.65 7.23 5.92
CA ALA A 200 -7.61 8.26 5.53
C ALA A 200 -9.05 7.71 5.48
N LEU A 201 -9.26 6.54 4.85
CA LEU A 201 -10.57 5.90 4.76
C LEU A 201 -11.13 5.53 6.14
N LEU A 202 -10.28 5.00 7.02
CA LEU A 202 -10.65 4.71 8.40
C LEU A 202 -11.02 5.97 9.17
N SER A 203 -10.23 7.04 9.00
CA SER A 203 -10.53 8.36 9.57
C SER A 203 -11.85 8.93 9.05
N PHE A 204 -12.17 8.74 7.76
CA PHE A 204 -13.43 9.15 7.15
C PHE A 204 -14.63 8.48 7.84
N ILE A 205 -14.57 7.16 8.05
CA ILE A 205 -15.67 6.39 8.63
C ILE A 205 -15.82 6.66 10.13
N THR A 206 -14.71 6.87 10.84
CA THR A 206 -14.70 6.85 12.31
C THR A 206 -14.58 8.22 12.96
N SER A 207 -14.25 9.27 12.23
CA SER A 207 -14.18 10.62 12.79
C SER A 207 -15.57 11.17 13.13
N THR A 208 -15.65 11.94 14.20
CA THR A 208 -16.89 12.64 14.62
C THR A 208 -17.00 14.02 14.02
N ALA A 209 -15.89 14.67 13.71
CA ALA A 209 -15.87 16.04 13.20
C ALA A 209 -16.16 16.07 11.70
N LYS A 210 -17.13 16.91 11.28
CA LYS A 210 -17.50 17.09 9.87
C LYS A 210 -16.29 17.48 9.02
N LEU A 211 -15.47 18.42 9.51
CA LEU A 211 -14.26 18.86 8.81
C LEU A 211 -13.29 17.70 8.57
N SER A 212 -13.01 16.87 9.58
CA SER A 212 -12.11 15.72 9.46
C SER A 212 -12.63 14.68 8.47
N ARG A 213 -13.95 14.45 8.41
CA ARG A 213 -14.54 13.58 7.38
C ARG A 213 -14.38 14.17 5.98
N VAL A 214 -14.68 15.45 5.79
CA VAL A 214 -14.53 16.10 4.48
C VAL A 214 -13.09 16.03 4.00
N LEU A 215 -12.13 16.37 4.87
CA LEU A 215 -10.70 16.30 4.55
C LEU A 215 -10.23 14.87 4.26
N ALA A 216 -10.66 13.89 5.06
CA ALA A 216 -10.33 12.49 4.82
C ALA A 216 -10.92 11.96 3.50
N GLY A 217 -12.17 12.30 3.20
CA GLY A 217 -12.82 11.96 1.94
C GLY A 217 -12.16 12.62 0.74
N ALA A 218 -11.76 13.89 0.86
CA ALA A 218 -11.00 14.59 -0.17
C ALA A 218 -9.63 13.93 -0.41
N PHE A 219 -8.91 13.57 0.65
CA PHE A 219 -7.64 12.85 0.55
C PHE A 219 -7.79 11.49 -0.15
N VAL A 220 -8.83 10.73 0.21
CA VAL A 220 -9.20 9.47 -0.45
C VAL A 220 -9.44 9.70 -1.94
N ALA A 221 -10.23 10.70 -2.30
CA ALA A 221 -10.53 11.02 -3.70
C ALA A 221 -9.27 11.43 -4.48
N VAL A 222 -8.42 12.28 -3.92
CA VAL A 222 -7.14 12.69 -4.53
C VAL A 222 -6.24 11.49 -4.76
N THR A 223 -6.15 10.58 -3.79
CA THR A 223 -5.32 9.37 -3.91
C THR A 223 -5.83 8.45 -5.03
N LEU A 224 -7.15 8.29 -5.15
CA LEU A 224 -7.76 7.48 -6.23
C LEU A 224 -7.57 8.13 -7.60
N LEU A 225 -7.78 9.44 -7.72
CA LEU A 225 -7.57 10.18 -8.97
C LEU A 225 -6.11 10.11 -9.42
N ALA A 226 -5.16 10.35 -8.49
CA ALA A 226 -3.73 10.22 -8.78
C ALA A 226 -3.38 8.79 -9.21
N SER A 227 -3.96 7.78 -8.55
CA SER A 227 -3.71 6.39 -8.95
C SER A 227 -4.23 6.09 -10.35
N ALA A 228 -5.40 6.62 -10.73
CA ALA A 228 -5.97 6.42 -12.05
C ALA A 228 -5.13 7.04 -13.19
N THR A 229 -4.45 8.16 -12.93
CA THR A 229 -3.65 8.86 -13.95
C THR A 229 -2.21 8.37 -14.06
N ARG A 230 -1.72 7.59 -13.09
CA ARG A 230 -0.32 7.13 -12.99
C ARG A 230 -0.01 5.85 -13.77
N PHE A 231 -1.02 5.11 -14.23
CA PHE A 231 -0.82 3.88 -15.01
C PHE A 231 -0.93 4.12 -16.52
N LEU A 232 -0.44 5.27 -17.01
CA LEU A 232 -0.37 5.51 -18.45
C LEU A 232 0.67 4.55 -19.06
N ALA A 233 0.25 3.79 -20.08
CA ALA A 233 1.09 2.80 -20.74
C ALA A 233 2.41 3.38 -21.30
N SER A 234 2.45 4.69 -21.56
CA SER A 234 3.63 5.43 -22.03
C SER A 234 4.74 5.60 -21.00
N GLU A 235 4.44 5.45 -19.70
CA GLU A 235 5.43 5.57 -18.61
C GLU A 235 6.04 4.21 -18.19
N TRP A 236 5.53 3.11 -18.74
CA TRP A 236 6.11 1.79 -18.54
C TRP A 236 7.38 1.69 -19.37
N PRO A 237 8.47 1.13 -18.80
CA PRO A 237 9.73 1.04 -19.53
C PRO A 237 9.48 0.24 -20.81
N MET A 238 9.60 0.92 -21.96
CA MET A 238 9.40 0.30 -23.26
C MET A 238 10.43 -0.82 -23.38
N TRP A 239 9.92 -2.03 -23.52
CA TRP A 239 10.73 -3.17 -23.87
C TRP A 239 10.65 -3.32 -25.39
N SER A 240 11.81 -3.37 -26.02
CA SER A 240 11.94 -3.66 -27.44
C SER A 240 12.68 -4.97 -27.60
N ILE A 241 12.12 -5.87 -28.40
CA ILE A 241 12.81 -7.07 -28.85
C ILE A 241 13.30 -6.78 -30.26
N THR A 242 14.61 -6.72 -30.43
CA THR A 242 15.24 -6.68 -31.75
C THR A 242 15.83 -8.05 -32.04
N SER A 243 15.52 -8.60 -33.21
CA SER A 243 16.07 -9.88 -33.67
C SER A 243 17.26 -9.61 -34.58
N ASN A 244 18.37 -10.31 -34.33
CA ASN A 244 19.64 -10.17 -35.02
C ASN A 244 20.05 -11.54 -35.58
N ALA A 245 21.07 -11.59 -36.45
CA ALA A 245 21.64 -12.86 -36.93
C ALA A 245 22.29 -13.74 -35.82
N THR A 246 22.40 -13.23 -34.59
CA THR A 246 23.03 -13.89 -33.44
C THR A 246 22.04 -14.24 -32.32
N GLY A 247 20.73 -13.99 -32.52
CA GLY A 247 19.70 -14.16 -31.50
C GLY A 247 18.81 -12.94 -31.28
N HIS A 248 18.09 -12.93 -30.17
CA HIS A 248 17.17 -11.86 -29.78
C HIS A 248 17.75 -10.98 -28.69
N ALA A 249 17.74 -9.67 -28.89
CA ALA A 249 18.09 -8.69 -27.86
C ALA A 249 16.82 -8.07 -27.27
N LEU A 250 16.61 -8.25 -25.96
CA LEU A 250 15.60 -7.56 -25.18
C LEU A 250 16.23 -6.30 -24.57
N LYS A 251 15.79 -5.11 -25.01
CA LYS A 251 16.19 -3.83 -24.42
C LYS A 251 15.04 -3.29 -23.59
N VAL A 252 15.29 -2.96 -22.33
CA VAL A 252 14.35 -2.28 -21.43
C VAL A 252 14.98 -0.96 -20.99
N ALA A 253 14.33 0.15 -21.35
CA ALA A 253 14.77 1.48 -20.94
C ALA A 253 14.83 1.61 -19.41
N PRO A 254 15.77 2.39 -18.84
CA PRO A 254 16.78 3.17 -19.56
C PRO A 254 18.00 2.35 -20.01
N ASN A 255 18.46 1.36 -19.24
CA ASN A 255 19.82 0.79 -19.42
C ASN A 255 19.92 -0.74 -19.32
N TRP A 256 18.82 -1.49 -19.37
CA TRP A 256 18.87 -2.96 -19.27
C TRP A 256 18.81 -3.60 -20.65
N THR A 257 19.77 -4.45 -20.97
CA THR A 257 19.77 -5.24 -22.21
C THR A 257 20.14 -6.67 -21.91
N VAL A 258 19.36 -7.62 -22.41
CA VAL A 258 19.65 -9.05 -22.35
C VAL A 258 19.72 -9.61 -23.76
N GLN A 259 20.79 -10.35 -24.04
CA GLN A 259 20.95 -11.11 -25.28
C GLN A 259 20.53 -12.55 -25.02
N ILE A 260 19.57 -13.04 -25.79
CA ILE A 260 19.16 -14.44 -25.82
C ILE A 260 19.75 -15.00 -27.13
N PRO A 261 20.85 -15.75 -27.07
CA PRO A 261 21.42 -16.35 -28.28
C PRO A 261 20.43 -17.34 -28.89
N ASP A 262 20.41 -17.40 -30.23
CA ASP A 262 19.73 -18.50 -30.91
C ASP A 262 20.43 -19.80 -30.49
N ARG A 263 19.63 -20.79 -30.08
CA ARG A 263 20.19 -22.09 -29.74
C ARG A 263 20.84 -22.68 -31.01
N PRO A 264 22.02 -23.32 -30.88
CA PRO A 264 22.61 -24.05 -32.00
C PRO A 264 21.70 -25.19 -32.46
#